data_AF-A0A927AF64-F1
#
_entry.id   AF-A0A927AF64-F1
#
_cell.length_a   1.000
_cell.length_b   1.000
_cell.length_c   1.000
_cell.angle_alpha   90.00
_cell.angle_beta   90.00
_cell.angle_gamma   90.00
#
_symmetry.space_group_name_H-M   'P 1'
#
loop_
_entity.id
_entity.type
_entity.pdbx_description
1 polymer ?
#
loop_
_entity_poly.entity_id
_entity_poly.type
_entity_poly.pdbx_seq_one_letter_code
_entity_poly.pdbx_strand_id
1 'polypeptide(L)'
;MLGSALMRNSVSSADNRIFVYEVEGLRQNDQTQNQSYPVRNSSTILLQVPYRRMNEEMRRITRLGGKIVNIRPLTAQETSEG
;
A
#
# COMPACT_ATOMS: atom_id res chain seq x y z
N MET A 1 20.48 29.94 -31.39
CA MET A 1 20.15 28.58 -30.93
C MET A 1 20.41 28.50 -29.42
N LEU A 2 19.50 28.99 -28.57
CA LEU A 2 19.62 28.88 -27.11
C LEU A 2 18.76 27.70 -26.62
N GLY A 3 19.41 26.77 -25.92
CA GLY A 3 18.82 25.51 -25.47
C GLY A 3 17.74 25.70 -24.42
N SER A 4 16.53 25.25 -24.77
CA SER A 4 15.48 24.92 -23.83
C SER A 4 15.93 23.76 -22.96
N ALA A 5 16.29 24.04 -21.71
CA ALA A 5 16.46 23.03 -20.68
C ALA A 5 15.10 22.33 -20.48
N LEU A 6 15.00 21.12 -20.98
CA LEU A 6 13.86 20.24 -20.76
C LEU A 6 13.76 20.02 -19.25
N MET A 7 12.71 20.57 -18.64
CA MET A 7 12.28 20.23 -17.28
C MET A 7 11.99 18.73 -17.28
N ARG A 8 13.01 17.93 -16.95
CA ARG A 8 12.89 16.49 -16.77
C ARG A 8 12.06 16.30 -15.52
N ASN A 9 10.75 16.24 -15.70
CA ASN A 9 9.79 15.82 -14.69
C ASN A 9 10.19 14.39 -14.33
N SER A 10 11.10 14.28 -13.35
CA SER A 10 11.56 13.03 -12.81
C SER A 10 10.36 12.49 -12.06
N VAL A 11 9.50 11.75 -12.77
CA VAL A 11 8.57 10.83 -12.12
C VAL A 11 9.49 9.93 -11.32
N SER A 12 9.68 10.28 -10.07
CA SER A 12 10.74 9.74 -9.24
C SER A 12 10.52 8.23 -9.20
N SER A 13 11.57 7.43 -9.32
CA SER A 13 11.49 5.97 -9.27
C SER A 13 10.80 5.46 -7.99
N ALA A 14 10.59 6.34 -7.01
CA ALA A 14 9.76 6.15 -5.84
C ALA A 14 8.25 6.03 -6.15
N ASP A 15 7.70 6.74 -7.14
CA ASP A 15 6.27 6.74 -7.48
C ASP A 15 5.77 5.36 -7.95
N ASN A 16 6.67 4.55 -8.53
CA ASN A 16 6.36 3.21 -9.05
C ASN A 16 6.52 2.09 -8.01
N ARG A 17 6.89 2.41 -6.76
CA ARG A 17 7.06 1.41 -5.69
C ARG A 17 5.71 0.96 -5.15
N ILE A 18 5.57 -0.34 -4.91
CA ILE A 18 4.38 -0.94 -4.30
C ILE A 18 4.78 -1.56 -2.97
N PHE A 19 3.95 -1.34 -1.95
CA PHE A 19 4.10 -1.91 -0.62
C PHE A 19 2.92 -2.83 -0.30
N VAL A 20 3.16 -3.89 0.44
CA VAL A 20 2.15 -4.79 0.98
C VAL A 20 1.93 -4.42 2.44
N TYR A 21 0.70 -4.04 2.75
CA TYR A 21 0.24 -3.70 4.09
C TYR A 21 -0.52 -4.89 4.64
N GLU A 22 -0.16 -5.32 5.84
CA GLU A 22 -0.92 -6.30 6.60
C GLU A 22 -1.74 -5.56 7.65
N VAL A 23 -3.05 -5.76 7.62
CA VAL A 23 -4.00 -4.99 8.44
C VAL A 23 -4.94 -5.92 9.18
N GLU A 24 -5.08 -5.70 10.49
CA GLU A 24 -6.04 -6.39 11.36
C GLU A 24 -7.20 -5.46 11.75
N GLY A 25 -8.32 -6.04 12.18
CA GLY A 25 -9.37 -5.29 12.87
C GLY A 25 -10.17 -4.30 12.02
N LEU A 26 -10.14 -4.41 10.68
CA LEU A 26 -11.02 -3.60 9.84
C LEU A 26 -12.48 -3.94 10.14
N ARG A 27 -13.27 -2.91 10.48
CA ARG A 27 -14.71 -3.10 10.69
C ARG A 27 -15.36 -3.64 9.42
N GLN A 28 -16.23 -4.63 9.59
CA GLN A 28 -17.13 -5.06 8.52
C GLN A 28 -18.02 -3.87 8.14
N ASN A 29 -17.84 -3.37 6.92
CA ASN A 29 -18.68 -2.37 6.28
C ASN A 29 -19.03 -2.93 4.89
N ASP A 30 -20.05 -2.39 4.21
CA ASP A 30 -20.51 -2.89 2.90
C ASP A 30 -19.38 -3.06 1.86
N GLN A 31 -18.30 -2.28 1.97
CA GLN A 31 -17.11 -2.35 1.12
C GLN A 31 -16.23 -3.60 1.35
N THR A 32 -16.26 -4.21 2.55
CA THR A 32 -15.57 -5.47 2.89
C THR A 32 -16.55 -6.65 2.94
N GLN A 33 -17.85 -6.39 2.91
CA GLN A 33 -18.95 -7.35 3.06
C GLN A 33 -19.20 -8.23 1.81
N ASN A 34 -18.68 -7.86 0.64
CA ASN A 34 -18.75 -8.71 -0.57
C ASN A 34 -17.94 -10.02 -0.47
N GLN A 35 -17.23 -10.25 0.63
CA GLN A 35 -16.53 -11.50 0.90
C GLN A 35 -17.29 -12.28 1.98
N SER A 36 -18.32 -13.00 1.55
CA SER A 36 -19.33 -13.68 2.38
C SER A 36 -18.81 -14.92 3.15
N TYR A 37 -17.66 -14.80 3.82
CA TYR A 37 -17.08 -15.86 4.63
C TYR A 37 -17.24 -15.58 6.14
N PRO A 38 -17.52 -16.61 6.95
CA PRO A 38 -17.67 -16.45 8.40
C PRO A 38 -16.39 -15.84 8.99
N VAL A 39 -16.58 -14.84 9.86
CA VAL A 39 -15.53 -14.10 10.56
C VAL A 39 -14.63 -15.07 11.30
N ARG A 40 -13.42 -15.30 10.78
CA ARG A 40 -12.34 -15.90 11.56
C ARG A 40 -11.74 -14.79 12.41
N ASN A 41 -11.71 -15.00 13.74
CA ASN A 41 -11.28 -14.04 14.77
C ASN A 41 -9.82 -13.53 14.65
N SER A 42 -9.10 -13.87 13.57
CA SER A 42 -7.66 -13.63 13.38
C SER A 42 -7.29 -13.31 11.93
N SER A 43 -8.24 -12.91 11.09
CA SER A 43 -7.96 -12.60 9.68
C SER A 43 -7.29 -11.23 9.54
N THR A 44 -5.98 -11.21 9.34
CA THR A 44 -5.30 -10.08 8.70
C THR A 44 -5.60 -10.06 7.21
N ILE A 45 -5.74 -8.87 6.64
CA ILE A 45 -5.85 -8.69 5.19
C ILE A 45 -4.57 -8.08 4.62
N LEU A 46 -4.24 -8.44 3.38
CA LEU A 46 -3.08 -7.93 2.66
C LEU A 46 -3.55 -6.95 1.59
N LEU A 47 -3.05 -5.71 1.64
CA LEU A 47 -3.34 -4.67 0.65
C LEU A 47 -2.06 -4.27 -0.07
N GLN A 48 -2.10 -4.22 -1.40
CA GLN A 48 -1.03 -3.63 -2.19
C GLN A 48 -1.29 -2.12 -2.34
N VAL A 49 -0.33 -1.32 -1.90
CA VAL A 49 -0.43 0.13 -1.80
C VAL A 49 0.70 0.76 -2.61
N PRO A 50 0.40 1.45 -3.73
CA PRO A 50 1.37 2.25 -4.44
C PRO A 50 1.89 3.38 -3.56
N TYR A 51 3.18 3.71 -3.66
CA TYR A 51 3.84 4.73 -2.83
C TYR A 51 3.08 6.06 -2.79
N ARG A 52 2.63 6.55 -3.96
CA ARG A 52 1.79 7.76 -4.08
C ARG A 52 0.50 7.75 -3.26
N ARG A 53 -0.08 6.58 -2.99
CA ARG A 53 -1.36 6.44 -2.27
C ARG A 53 -1.18 6.06 -0.80
N MET A 54 0.05 5.88 -0.31
CA MET A 54 0.28 5.44 1.07
C MET A 54 -0.42 6.33 2.08
N ASN A 55 -0.35 7.65 1.93
CA ASN A 55 -1.02 8.59 2.84
C ASN A 55 -2.55 8.47 2.79
N GLU A 56 -3.13 8.23 1.62
CA GLU A 56 -4.58 8.05 1.46
C GLU A 56 -5.04 6.74 2.09
N GLU A 57 -4.33 5.64 1.83
CA GLU A 57 -4.66 4.32 2.36
C GLU A 57 -4.46 4.25 3.87
N MET A 58 -3.41 4.87 4.43
CA MET A 58 -3.26 4.93 5.89
C MET A 58 -4.45 5.62 6.55
N ARG A 59 -4.88 6.78 6.04
CA ARG A 59 -6.07 7.47 6.55
C ARG A 59 -7.34 6.62 6.40
N ARG A 60 -7.47 5.90 5.29
CA ARG A 60 -8.61 5.00 5.05
C ARG A 60 -8.63 3.84 6.05
N ILE A 61 -7.50 3.18 6.27
CA ILE A 61 -7.35 2.09 7.22
C ILE A 61 -7.72 2.57 8.64
N THR A 62 -7.17 3.71 9.08
CA THR A 62 -7.49 4.29 10.40
C THR A 62 -8.98 4.62 10.54
N ARG A 63 -9.62 5.20 9.51
CA ARG A 63 -11.06 5.51 9.54
C ARG A 63 -11.94 4.27 9.64
N LEU A 64 -11.50 3.17 9.05
CA LEU A 64 -12.17 1.87 9.11
C LEU A 64 -11.89 1.12 10.43
N GLY A 65 -11.10 1.72 11.33
CA GLY A 65 -10.70 1.09 12.60
C GLY A 65 -9.65 0.00 12.46
N GLY A 66 -9.03 -0.12 11.28
CA GLY A 66 -7.99 -1.12 11.05
C GLY A 66 -6.65 -0.71 11.68
N LYS A 67 -5.89 -1.70 12.11
CA LYS A 67 -4.54 -1.56 12.63
C LYS A 67 -3.55 -2.20 11.66
N ILE A 68 -2.55 -1.44 11.22
CA ILE A 68 -1.49 -1.95 10.37
C ILE A 68 -0.50 -2.70 11.26
N VAL A 69 -0.29 -3.99 11.01
CA VAL A 69 0.64 -4.84 11.77
C VAL A 69 1.97 -5.06 11.04
N ASN A 70 2.00 -4.92 9.71
CA ASN A 70 3.22 -5.05 8.91
C ASN A 70 3.15 -4.21 7.63
N ILE A 71 4.29 -3.71 7.16
CA ILE A 71 4.46 -3.04 5.87
C ILE A 71 5.76 -3.52 5.23
N ARG A 72 5.70 -4.06 4.02
CA ARG A 72 6.88 -4.53 3.27
C ARG A 72 6.84 -4.14 1.80
N PRO A 73 7.97 -3.88 1.13
CA PRO A 73 7.97 -3.69 -0.32
C PRO A 73 7.52 -4.97 -1.05
N LEU A 74 6.77 -4.84 -2.13
CA LEU A 74 6.32 -5.98 -2.94
C LEU A 74 7.48 -6.61 -3.71
N THR A 75 8.39 -5.78 -4.22
CA THR A 75 9.68 -6.20 -4.76
C THR A 75 10.75 -5.90 -3.73
N ALA A 76 11.02 -6.85 -2.84
CA ALA A 76 12.34 -6.93 -2.24
C ALA A 76 13.27 -7.38 -3.38
N GLN A 77 13.98 -6.45 -4.03
CA GLN A 77 15.22 -6.87 -4.67
C GLN A 77 16.12 -7.29 -3.51
N GLU A 78 16.17 -8.60 -3.26
CA GLU A 78 17.26 -9.20 -2.52
C GLU A 78 18.51 -8.81 -3.28
N THR A 79 19.24 -7.81 -2.78
CA THR A 79 20.66 -7.69 -3.10
C THR A 79 21.32 -8.88 -2.42
N SER A 80 21.28 -10.04 -3.06
CA SER A 80 22.16 -11.15 -2.77
C SER A 80 23.57 -10.71 -3.17
N GLU A 81 24.29 -10.08 -2.25
CA GLU A 81 25.73 -9.88 -2.38
C GLU A 81 26.39 -11.25 -2.15
N GLY A 82 26.97 -11.81 -3.22
CA GLY A 82 27.68 -13.09 -3.22
C GLY A 82 29.14 -12.96 -2.80
#